data_AF-A0A7K9BRW7-F1
#
_entry.id   AF-A0A7K9BRW7-F1
#
_cell.length_a   1.000
_cell.length_b   1.000
_cell.length_c   1.000
_cell.angle_alpha   90.00
_cell.angle_beta   90.00
_cell.angle_gamma   90.00
#
_symmetry.space_group_name_H-M   'P 1'
#
loop_
_entity.id
_entity.type
_entity.pdbx_description
1 polymer ?
#
loop_
_entity_poly.entity_id
_entity_poly.type
_entity_poly.pdbx_seq_one_letter_code
_entity_poly.pdbx_strand_id
1 'polypeptide(L)'
;WDETHFGKMGSYYINRTFFFDVHPPLGKMLIGLAGYLSGYDGTFPFQKPGDRYEQHNYIGMRGVRLSRLLLIWLALLVLFMLELSKSLPAALLTAFLLIFDTGCITLSQYILLDPILMFFLMGAVLSMVKCNTCAER
;
A
#
# COMPACT_ATOMS: atom_id res chain seq x y z
N TRP A 1 10.29 11.59 -7.29
CA TRP A 1 8.94 11.07 -7.01
C TRP A 1 8.79 10.91 -5.50
N ASP A 2 7.56 10.91 -4.97
CA ASP A 2 7.25 11.11 -3.54
C ASP A 2 7.80 10.05 -2.57
N GLU A 3 8.41 8.99 -3.10
CA GLU A 3 9.19 8.03 -2.34
C GLU A 3 10.28 8.69 -1.49
N THR A 4 10.92 9.77 -1.95
CA THR A 4 11.89 10.51 -1.12
C THR A 4 11.23 11.13 0.10
N HIS A 5 10.01 11.63 -0.05
CA HIS A 5 9.26 12.24 1.05
C HIS A 5 8.82 11.18 2.06
N PHE A 6 8.11 10.14 1.60
CA PHE A 6 7.58 9.11 2.49
C PHE A 6 8.65 8.18 3.07
N GLY A 7 9.72 7.93 2.31
CA GLY A 7 10.90 7.20 2.78
C GLY A 7 11.56 7.94 3.95
N LYS A 8 11.81 9.24 3.79
CA LYS A 8 12.37 10.11 4.83
C LYS A 8 11.52 10.13 6.09
N MET A 9 10.19 10.24 5.94
CA MET A 9 9.28 10.19 7.08
C MET A 9 9.29 8.82 7.78
N GLY A 10 9.44 7.72 7.03
CA GLY A 10 9.65 6.38 7.60
C GLY A 10 10.91 6.31 8.46
N SER A 11 12.02 6.89 7.98
CA SER A 11 13.27 7.01 8.74
C SER A 11 13.10 7.84 10.01
N TYR A 12 12.29 8.90 9.97
CA TYR A 12 12.00 9.70 11.16
C TYR A 12 11.25 8.91 12.24
N TYR A 13 10.36 7.99 11.87
CA TYR A 13 9.71 7.10 12.84
C TYR A 13 10.70 6.13 13.48
N ILE A 14 11.64 5.57 12.71
CA ILE A 14 12.67 4.66 13.21
C ILE A 14 13.63 5.40 14.16
N ASN A 15 14.05 6.60 13.76
CA ASN A 15 14.98 7.44 14.53
C ASN A 15 14.30 8.20 15.69
N ARG A 16 12.97 8.04 15.86
CA ARG A 16 12.16 8.74 16.87
C ARG A 16 12.30 10.27 16.82
N THR A 17 12.47 10.83 15.63
CA THR A 17 12.56 12.27 15.41
C THR A 17 11.20 12.85 15.07
N PHE A 18 10.79 13.89 15.78
CA PHE A 18 9.53 14.58 15.48
C PHE A 18 9.60 15.30 14.12
N PHE A 19 8.51 15.23 13.37
CA PHE A 19 8.33 15.94 12.11
C PHE A 19 6.85 16.31 11.95
N PHE A 20 6.59 17.30 11.09
CA PHE A 20 5.23 17.71 10.72
C PHE A 20 4.98 17.39 9.25
N ASP A 21 3.80 16.86 8.93
CA ASP A 21 3.38 16.59 7.56
C ASP A 21 1.85 16.68 7.44
N VAL A 22 1.36 16.92 6.22
CA VAL A 22 -0.06 17.10 5.91
C VAL A 22 -0.87 15.80 5.99
N HIS A 23 -0.25 14.64 5.74
CA HIS A 23 -0.98 13.36 5.72
C HIS A 23 -1.12 12.75 7.12
N PRO A 24 -2.23 12.03 7.39
CA PRO A 24 -2.37 11.23 8.60
C PRO A 24 -1.18 10.29 8.85
N PRO A 25 -0.86 9.97 10.13
CA PRO A 25 0.38 9.29 10.49
C PRO A 25 0.39 7.80 10.12
N LEU A 26 -0.78 7.14 10.08
CA LEU A 26 -0.89 5.68 10.01
C LEU A 26 -0.13 5.06 8.83
N GLY A 27 -0.28 5.61 7.63
CA GLY A 27 0.40 5.05 6.46
C GLY A 27 1.92 5.13 6.59
N LYS A 28 2.46 6.25 7.09
CA LYS A 28 3.90 6.42 7.30
C LYS A 28 4.43 5.55 8.43
N MET A 29 3.64 5.33 9.49
CA MET A 29 3.99 4.40 10.56
C MET A 29 4.12 2.97 10.03
N LEU A 30 3.21 2.52 9.15
CA LEU A 30 3.31 1.20 8.52
C LEU A 30 4.55 1.08 7.62
N ILE A 31 4.93 2.15 6.93
CA ILE A 31 6.17 2.21 6.13
C ILE A 31 7.40 2.08 7.04
N GLY A 32 7.45 2.84 8.13
CA GLY A 32 8.53 2.76 9.12
C GLY A 32 8.61 1.39 9.78
N LEU A 33 7.47 0.79 10.14
CA LEU A 33 7.39 -0.56 10.69
C LEU A 33 7.91 -1.61 9.70
N ALA A 34 7.53 -1.51 8.43
CA ALA A 34 8.02 -2.40 7.38
C ALA A 34 9.55 -2.28 7.20
N GLY A 35 10.08 -1.06 7.26
CA GLY A 35 11.53 -0.83 7.26
C GLY A 35 12.20 -1.47 8.48
N TYR A 36 11.69 -1.19 9.67
CA TYR A 36 12.22 -1.74 10.92
C TYR A 36 12.25 -3.28 10.92
N LEU A 37 11.17 -3.93 10.51
CA LEU A 37 11.09 -5.40 10.43
C LEU A 37 12.04 -6.01 9.40
N SER A 38 12.45 -5.24 8.40
CA SER A 38 13.42 -5.67 7.38
C SER A 38 14.87 -5.36 7.70
N GLY A 39 15.15 -4.78 8.87
CA GLY A 39 16.50 -4.36 9.26
C GLY A 39 16.97 -3.10 8.54
N TYR A 40 16.06 -2.15 8.28
CA TYR A 40 16.42 -0.80 7.86
C TYR A 40 16.60 0.09 9.09
N ASP A 41 17.79 0.71 9.21
CA ASP A 41 18.20 1.48 10.39
C ASP A 41 17.85 2.98 10.33
N GLY A 42 17.08 3.42 9.33
CA GLY A 42 16.70 4.84 9.23
C GLY A 42 17.83 5.80 8.83
N THR A 43 18.96 5.29 8.36
CA THR A 43 20.17 6.08 8.06
C THR A 43 20.19 6.69 6.67
N PHE A 44 19.43 6.13 5.71
CA PHE A 44 19.37 6.67 4.36
C PHE A 44 18.63 8.03 4.33
N PRO A 45 19.23 9.10 3.80
CA PRO A 45 18.71 10.46 3.97
C PRO A 45 17.59 10.86 2.98
N PHE A 46 17.30 10.06 1.95
CA PHE A 46 16.26 10.30 0.95
C PHE A 46 16.22 11.77 0.43
N GLN A 47 17.36 12.30 -0.04
CA GLN A 47 17.47 13.71 -0.42
C GLN A 47 16.97 13.98 -1.84
N LYS A 48 17.38 13.15 -2.81
CA LYS A 48 17.05 13.36 -4.21
C LYS A 48 16.49 12.08 -4.85
N PRO A 49 15.48 12.20 -5.73
CA PRO A 49 15.04 11.07 -6.53
C PRO A 49 16.19 10.54 -7.39
N GLY A 50 16.42 9.24 -7.37
CA GLY A 50 17.49 8.58 -8.13
C GLY A 50 18.78 8.33 -7.33
N ASP A 51 18.84 8.75 -6.06
CA ASP A 51 19.92 8.37 -5.16
C ASP A 51 20.00 6.84 -5.04
N ARG A 52 21.20 6.28 -5.20
CA ARG A 52 21.42 4.84 -5.07
C ARG A 52 21.37 4.47 -3.60
N TYR A 53 20.65 3.40 -3.27
CA TYR A 53 20.42 2.95 -1.90
C TYR A 53 21.61 2.23 -1.23
N GLU A 54 22.75 2.14 -1.91
CA GLU A 54 24.01 1.51 -1.45
C GLU A 54 23.79 0.24 -0.61
N GLN A 55 24.26 0.20 0.64
CA GLN A 55 24.14 -0.96 1.54
C GLN A 55 22.91 -0.91 2.46
N HIS A 56 21.95 -0.02 2.22
CA HIS A 56 20.78 0.08 3.07
C HIS A 56 19.68 -0.88 2.62
N ASN A 57 19.09 -1.62 3.55
CA ASN A 57 18.00 -2.56 3.29
C ASN A 57 16.65 -1.86 3.05
N TYR A 58 16.52 -1.13 1.94
CA TYR A 58 15.26 -0.47 1.53
C TYR A 58 14.22 -1.44 0.96
N ILE A 59 14.64 -2.68 0.65
CA ILE A 59 13.79 -3.71 0.03
C ILE A 59 12.60 -4.03 0.90
N GLY A 60 12.68 -4.01 2.23
CA GLY A 60 11.49 -4.26 3.06
C GLY A 60 10.46 -3.13 3.01
N MET A 61 10.91 -1.87 2.96
CA MET A 61 10.03 -0.73 2.81
C MET A 61 9.25 -0.76 1.47
N ARG A 62 9.87 -1.29 0.41
CA ARG A 62 9.22 -1.53 -0.89
C ARG A 62 8.43 -2.86 -0.93
N GLY A 63 9.01 -3.92 -0.40
CA GLY A 63 8.61 -5.32 -0.58
C GLY A 63 7.49 -5.80 0.34
N VAL A 64 7.35 -5.23 1.54
CA VAL A 64 6.17 -5.49 2.40
C VAL A 64 4.88 -4.97 1.75
N ARG A 65 4.99 -4.00 0.83
CA ARG A 65 3.85 -3.44 0.09
C ARG A 65 3.60 -4.10 -1.27
N LEU A 66 4.66 -4.49 -2.00
CA LEU A 66 4.52 -4.97 -3.37
C LEU A 66 3.77 -6.30 -3.50
N SER A 67 4.06 -7.29 -2.65
CA SER A 67 3.57 -8.66 -2.88
C SER A 67 2.41 -9.06 -1.99
N ARG A 68 2.32 -8.53 -0.77
CA ARG A 68 1.28 -8.94 0.19
C ARG A 68 0.07 -8.02 0.17
N LEU A 69 0.28 -6.70 0.26
CA LEU A 69 -0.83 -5.75 0.35
C LEU A 69 -1.58 -5.61 -0.98
N LEU A 70 -0.85 -5.59 -2.10
CA LEU A 70 -1.44 -5.54 -3.44
C LEU A 70 -2.21 -6.82 -3.78
N LEU A 71 -1.67 -7.99 -3.43
CA LEU A 71 -2.34 -9.29 -3.66
C LEU A 71 -3.62 -9.39 -2.84
N ILE A 72 -3.58 -8.96 -1.57
CA ILE A 72 -4.79 -8.94 -0.73
C ILE A 72 -5.78 -7.91 -1.28
N TRP A 73 -5.34 -6.73 -1.71
CA TRP A 73 -6.21 -5.73 -2.32
C TRP A 73 -6.89 -6.24 -3.60
N LEU A 74 -6.14 -6.93 -4.48
CA LEU A 74 -6.69 -7.58 -5.67
C LEU A 74 -7.73 -8.65 -5.30
N ALA A 75 -7.44 -9.47 -4.29
CA ALA A 75 -8.39 -10.47 -3.79
C ALA A 75 -9.67 -9.82 -3.24
N LEU A 76 -9.55 -8.72 -2.47
CA LEU A 76 -10.69 -7.96 -1.95
C LEU A 76 -11.55 -7.38 -3.08
N LEU A 77 -10.94 -6.93 -4.16
CA LEU A 77 -11.64 -6.42 -5.34
C LEU A 77 -12.45 -7.48 -6.07
N VAL A 78 -11.90 -8.68 -6.23
CA VAL A 78 -12.62 -9.82 -6.81
C VAL A 78 -13.82 -10.19 -5.95
N LEU A 79 -13.64 -10.23 -4.62
CA LEU A 79 -14.74 -10.49 -3.68
C LEU A 79 -15.80 -9.41 -3.72
N PHE A 80 -15.40 -8.14 -3.81
CA PHE A 80 -16.32 -7.00 -3.95
C PHE A 80 -17.16 -7.11 -5.23
N MET A 81 -16.52 -7.37 -6.37
CA MET A 81 -17.24 -7.52 -7.65
C MET A 81 -18.15 -8.75 -7.67
N LEU A 82 -17.71 -9.85 -7.04
CA LEU A 82 -18.54 -11.04 -6.90
C LEU A 82 -19.79 -10.76 -6.06
N GLU A 83 -19.65 -10.00 -4.98
CA GLU A 83 -20.78 -9.62 -4.12
C GLU A 83 -21.76 -8.68 -4.84
N LEU A 84 -21.25 -7.72 -5.61
CA LEU A 84 -22.06 -6.72 -6.30
C LEU A 84 -22.76 -7.29 -7.55
N SER A 85 -22.03 -8.00 -8.39
CA SER A 85 -22.53 -8.50 -9.68
C SER A 85 -23.16 -9.90 -9.57
N LYS A 86 -22.84 -10.65 -8.51
CA LYS A 86 -23.23 -12.08 -8.35
C LYS A 86 -22.79 -12.97 -9.52
N SER A 87 -21.81 -12.51 -10.30
CA SER A 87 -21.35 -13.13 -11.55
C SER A 87 -19.85 -13.38 -11.48
N LEU A 88 -19.46 -14.65 -11.58
CA LEU A 88 -18.05 -15.07 -11.57
C LEU A 88 -17.29 -14.59 -12.83
N PRO A 89 -17.85 -14.65 -14.06
CA PRO A 89 -17.19 -14.08 -15.24
C PRO A 89 -16.88 -12.59 -15.11
N ALA A 90 -17.80 -11.80 -14.52
CA ALA A 90 -17.60 -10.37 -14.31
C ALA A 90 -16.45 -10.11 -13.34
N ALA A 91 -16.40 -10.83 -12.22
CA ALA A 91 -15.34 -10.69 -11.22
C ALA A 91 -13.96 -11.07 -11.80
N LEU A 92 -13.88 -12.13 -12.62
CA LEU A 92 -12.64 -12.52 -13.28
C LEU A 92 -12.18 -11.49 -14.32
N LEU A 93 -13.09 -10.93 -15.10
CA LEU A 93 -12.77 -9.89 -16.06
C LEU A 93 -12.22 -8.64 -15.36
N THR A 94 -12.81 -8.24 -14.22
CA THR A 94 -12.28 -7.12 -13.43
C THR A 94 -10.89 -7.40 -12.91
N ALA A 95 -10.63 -8.61 -12.38
CA ALA A 95 -9.30 -9.00 -11.92
C ALA A 95 -8.27 -8.92 -13.05
N PHE A 96 -8.63 -9.42 -14.23
CA PHE A 96 -7.78 -9.42 -15.41
C PHE A 96 -7.43 -7.99 -15.84
N LEU A 97 -8.42 -7.11 -16.02
CA LEU A 97 -8.18 -5.72 -16.43
C LEU A 97 -7.27 -4.98 -15.45
N LEU A 98 -7.41 -5.24 -14.16
CA LEU A 98 -6.62 -4.57 -13.12
C LEU A 98 -5.17 -5.06 -13.04
N ILE A 99 -4.93 -6.36 -13.25
CA ILE A 99 -3.57 -6.91 -13.32
C ILE A 99 -2.77 -6.26 -14.46
N PHE A 100 -3.44 -5.93 -15.57
CA PHE A 100 -2.80 -5.26 -16.71
C PHE A 100 -2.84 -3.73 -16.62
N ASP A 101 -3.37 -3.16 -15.54
CA ASP A 101 -3.33 -1.72 -15.31
C ASP A 101 -1.91 -1.30 -14.85
N THR A 102 -1.18 -0.70 -15.80
CA THR A 102 0.18 -0.22 -15.58
C THR A 102 0.24 0.88 -14.52
N GLY A 103 -0.83 1.67 -14.34
CA GLY A 103 -0.88 2.71 -13.32
C GLY A 103 -0.88 2.12 -11.91
N CYS A 104 -1.75 1.13 -11.67
CA CYS A 104 -1.81 0.41 -10.40
C CYS A 104 -0.49 -0.32 -10.08
N ILE A 105 0.09 -1.00 -11.08
CA ILE A 105 1.40 -1.66 -10.93
C ILE A 105 2.47 -0.63 -10.55
N THR A 106 2.55 0.49 -11.27
CA THR A 106 3.57 1.52 -11.05
C THR A 106 3.45 2.14 -9.65
N LEU A 107 2.23 2.49 -9.22
CA LEU A 107 2.00 3.06 -7.88
C LEU A 107 2.33 2.07 -6.76
N SER A 108 2.10 0.78 -6.99
CA SER A 108 2.43 -0.25 -6.00
C SER A 108 3.94 -0.44 -5.81
N GLN A 109 4.75 -0.11 -6.83
CA GLN A 109 6.21 -0.34 -6.86
C GLN A 109 7.04 0.58 -5.99
N TYR A 110 6.55 1.77 -5.70
CA TYR A 110 7.30 2.78 -4.96
C TYR A 110 6.85 2.87 -3.50
N ILE A 111 7.68 3.49 -2.66
CA ILE A 111 7.35 3.77 -1.26
C ILE A 111 6.31 4.92 -1.21
N LEU A 112 5.06 4.61 -1.53
CA LEU A 112 3.93 5.56 -1.59
C LEU A 112 2.85 5.25 -0.55
N LEU A 113 2.06 6.26 -0.18
CA LEU A 113 0.91 6.06 0.71
C LEU A 113 -0.30 5.46 -0.01
N ASP A 114 -0.40 5.64 -1.33
CA ASP A 114 -1.54 5.25 -2.14
C ASP A 114 -1.91 3.76 -2.02
N PRO A 115 -0.97 2.79 -2.09
CA PRO A 115 -1.32 1.37 -1.96
C PRO A 115 -1.91 1.03 -0.58
N ILE A 116 -1.44 1.71 0.49
CA ILE A 116 -1.97 1.53 1.85
C ILE A 116 -3.39 2.10 1.93
N LEU A 117 -3.60 3.29 1.37
CA LEU A 117 -4.90 3.93 1.32
C LEU A 117 -5.92 3.08 0.54
N MET A 118 -5.54 2.59 -0.65
CA MET A 118 -6.39 1.76 -1.49
C MET A 118 -6.77 0.44 -0.80
N PHE A 119 -5.84 -0.17 -0.05
CA PHE A 119 -6.13 -1.35 0.78
C PHE A 119 -7.23 -1.09 1.81
N PHE A 120 -7.09 -0.06 2.64
CA PHE A 120 -8.09 0.26 3.66
C PHE A 120 -9.42 0.73 3.07
N LEU A 121 -9.38 1.48 1.97
CA LEU A 121 -10.57 1.93 1.26
C LEU A 121 -11.37 0.73 0.73
N MET A 122 -10.71 -0.23 0.09
CA MET A 122 -11.37 -1.42 -0.44
C MET A 122 -11.94 -2.30 0.67
N GLY A 123 -11.19 -2.47 1.76
CA GLY A 123 -11.67 -3.18 2.95
C GLY A 123 -12.92 -2.52 3.56
N ALA A 124 -12.94 -1.19 3.67
CA ALA A 124 -14.08 -0.45 4.16
C ALA A 124 -15.31 -0.61 3.26
N VAL A 125 -15.15 -0.44 1.94
CA VAL A 125 -16.25 -0.59 0.97
C VAL A 125 -16.79 -2.03 0.96
N LEU A 126 -15.91 -3.03 0.96
CA LEU A 126 -16.33 -4.44 1.01
C LEU A 126 -17.09 -4.74 2.31
N SER A 127 -16.62 -4.23 3.46
CA SER A 127 -17.31 -4.40 4.73
C SER A 127 -18.71 -3.78 4.71
N MET A 128 -18.87 -2.60 4.12
CA MET A 128 -20.16 -1.93 3.96
C MET A 128 -21.11 -2.77 3.11
N VAL A 129 -20.66 -3.25 1.94
CA VAL A 129 -21.50 -4.09 1.06
C VAL A 129 -21.91 -5.37 1.77
N LYS A 130 -20.99 -6.06 2.45
CA LYS A 130 -21.31 -7.27 3.23
C LYS A 130 -22.31 -7.00 4.34
N CYS A 131 -22.16 -5.90 5.08
CA CYS A 131 -23.12 -5.51 6.11
C CYS A 131 -24.52 -5.25 5.52
N ASN A 132 -24.60 -4.57 4.38
CA ASN A 132 -25.89 -4.31 3.71
C ASN A 132 -26.54 -5.59 3.19
N THR A 133 -25.78 -6.49 2.54
CA THR A 133 -26.33 -7.78 2.10
C THR A 133 -26.81 -8.64 3.27
N CYS A 134 -26.15 -8.58 4.43
CA CYS A 134 -26.58 -9.26 5.64
C CYS A 134 -27.84 -8.64 6.26
N ALA A 135 -28.02 -7.33 6.14
CA ALA A 135 -29.21 -6.63 6.65
C ALA A 135 -30.46 -6.87 5.79
N GLU A 136 -30.29 -7.16 4.49
CA GLU A 136 -31.39 -7.50 3.57
C GLU A 136 -31.78 -8.99 3.57
N ARG A 137 -31.04 -9.84 4.31
CA ARG A 137 -31.35 -11.27 4.49
C ARG A 137 -32.10 -11.52 5.80
#